data_AF-A0A2U2EFM4-F1
#
_entry.id   AF-A0A2U2EFM4-F1
#
_cell.length_a   1.000
_cell.length_b   1.000
_cell.length_c   1.000
_cell.angle_alpha   90.00
_cell.angle_beta   90.00
_cell.angle_gamma   90.00
#
_symmetry.space_group_name_H-M   'P 1'
#
loop_
_entity.id
_entity.type
_entity.pdbx_description
1 polymer ?
#
loop_
_entity_poly.entity_id
_entity_poly.type
_entity_poly.pdbx_seq_one_letter_code
_entity_poly.pdbx_strand_id
1 'polypeptide(L)'
;MANYGTRYVKKKTPWAAFAFLLLFFLLLGYIISGLYVAPADLKGDYNAQMLWAVTHFFKIANSKTPAWVGIGFIGWFFFVNYYMIHYRNFHSEMEHGDEDWLDPETASRELADKDDDKNNRIVSENVKVSMKGRLSNNNMLVVGASGSFKTTSIMHQNMLQFGANHVILDVKGDTQRKLGRAYEKAGYKILSLNFKNPEKSDRFNPFTWIQTESDMLRIIKSWHDAVRPIEGNTAADPFWDDAVDLKMQSVFYYAWLDAKDHGRTA
;
A
#
# COMPACT_ATOMS: atom_id res chain seq x y z
N MET A 1 -5.78 -3.86 -23.60
CA MET A 1 -5.73 -3.98 -22.12
C MET A 1 -6.05 -5.42 -21.80
N ALA A 2 -5.09 -6.19 -21.32
CA ALA A 2 -5.36 -7.55 -20.87
C ALA A 2 -6.28 -7.44 -19.64
N ASN A 3 -7.44 -8.06 -19.71
CA ASN A 3 -8.38 -8.15 -18.61
C ASN A 3 -7.80 -9.17 -17.63
N TYR A 4 -6.82 -8.75 -16.83
CA TYR A 4 -6.36 -9.52 -15.67
C TYR A 4 -7.48 -9.46 -14.66
N GLY A 5 -8.49 -10.32 -14.84
CA GLY A 5 -9.57 -10.47 -13.88
C GLY A 5 -8.97 -10.74 -12.52
N THR A 6 -9.41 -9.98 -11.51
CA THR A 6 -9.10 -10.30 -10.12
C THR A 6 -9.45 -11.77 -9.90
N ARG A 7 -8.53 -12.57 -9.34
CA ARG A 7 -8.82 -13.98 -9.01
C ARG A 7 -10.03 -14.05 -8.07
N TYR A 8 -10.27 -12.98 -7.32
CA TYR A 8 -11.41 -12.81 -6.44
C TYR A 8 -12.47 -11.89 -7.03
N VAL A 9 -13.66 -12.45 -7.24
CA VAL A 9 -14.90 -11.66 -7.31
C VAL A 9 -15.52 -11.73 -5.91
N LYS A 10 -15.44 -10.64 -5.16
CA LYS A 10 -16.09 -10.53 -3.84
C LYS A 10 -17.60 -10.65 -4.01
N LYS A 11 -18.13 -11.87 -3.88
CA LYS A 11 -19.58 -12.12 -3.90
C LYS A 11 -20.18 -11.47 -2.66
N LYS A 12 -20.91 -10.37 -2.85
CA LYS A 12 -21.66 -9.72 -1.76
C LYS A 12 -22.70 -10.70 -1.25
N THR A 13 -22.75 -10.91 0.05
CA THR A 13 -23.77 -11.74 0.69
C THR A 13 -25.15 -11.14 0.40
N PRO A 14 -26.08 -11.91 -0.22
CA PRO A 14 -27.37 -11.37 -0.62
C PRO A 14 -28.34 -11.30 0.57
N TRP A 15 -28.09 -10.36 1.50
CA TRP A 15 -28.88 -10.20 2.72
C TRP A 15 -30.37 -10.03 2.47
N ALA A 16 -30.75 -9.31 1.41
CA ALA A 16 -32.15 -9.16 1.01
C ALA A 16 -32.78 -10.51 0.64
N ALA A 17 -32.06 -11.38 -0.08
CA ALA A 17 -32.57 -12.70 -0.43
C ALA A 17 -32.76 -13.58 0.80
N PHE A 18 -31.84 -13.53 1.78
CA PHE A 18 -32.02 -14.24 3.05
C PHE A 18 -33.21 -13.73 3.86
N ALA A 19 -33.48 -12.42 3.84
CA ALA A 19 -34.66 -11.85 4.48
C ALA A 19 -35.97 -12.29 3.80
N PHE A 20 -36.02 -12.33 2.46
CA PHE A 20 -37.17 -12.91 1.74
C PHE A 20 -37.34 -14.40 2.02
N LEU A 21 -36.23 -15.15 2.10
CA LEU A 21 -36.26 -16.56 2.45
C LEU A 21 -36.75 -16.77 3.89
N LEU A 22 -36.40 -15.89 4.82
CA LEU A 22 -36.93 -15.92 6.19
C LEU A 22 -38.46 -15.82 6.18
N LEU A 23 -38.98 -14.81 5.47
CA LEU A 23 -40.44 -14.63 5.34
C LEU A 23 -41.10 -15.88 4.75
N PHE A 24 -40.50 -16.49 3.73
CA PHE A 24 -40.99 -17.73 3.15
C PHE A 24 -41.05 -18.88 4.17
N PHE A 25 -39.98 -19.10 4.94
CA PHE A 25 -39.94 -20.17 5.96
C PHE A 25 -40.92 -19.93 7.11
N LEU A 26 -41.10 -18.68 7.55
CA LEU A 26 -42.07 -18.33 8.58
C LEU A 26 -43.52 -18.51 8.08
N LEU A 27 -43.81 -18.09 6.85
CA LEU A 27 -45.12 -18.28 6.21
C LEU A 27 -45.44 -19.76 5.99
N LEU A 28 -44.45 -20.56 5.57
CA LEU A 28 -44.60 -22.00 5.44
C LEU A 28 -44.92 -22.65 6.80
N GLY A 29 -44.19 -22.29 7.86
CA GLY A 29 -44.48 -22.75 9.22
C GLY A 29 -45.87 -22.34 9.71
N TYR A 30 -46.31 -21.12 9.37
CA TYR A 30 -47.65 -20.62 9.69
C TYR A 30 -48.76 -21.39 8.94
N ILE A 31 -48.57 -21.69 7.65
CA ILE A 31 -49.51 -22.48 6.85
C ILE A 31 -49.60 -23.92 7.35
N ILE A 32 -48.46 -24.55 7.68
CA ILE A 32 -48.41 -25.92 8.24
C ILE A 32 -49.16 -25.98 9.58
N SER A 33 -49.03 -24.96 10.41
CA SER A 33 -49.83 -24.85 11.65
C SER A 33 -51.34 -24.87 11.36
N GLY A 34 -51.78 -24.35 10.22
CA GLY A 34 -53.19 -24.26 9.85
C GLY A 34 -53.87 -25.58 9.55
N LEU A 35 -53.11 -26.63 9.21
CA LEU A 35 -53.65 -27.99 9.01
C LEU A 35 -54.33 -28.53 10.27
N TYR A 36 -53.90 -28.07 11.46
CA TYR A 36 -54.48 -28.48 12.73
C TYR A 36 -55.84 -27.83 13.04
N VAL A 37 -56.19 -26.76 12.32
CA VAL A 37 -57.47 -26.02 12.46
C VAL A 37 -58.44 -26.37 11.32
N ALA A 38 -57.96 -27.07 10.29
CA ALA A 38 -58.77 -27.47 9.15
C ALA A 38 -60.03 -28.24 9.60
N PRO A 39 -61.18 -27.98 8.97
CA PRO A 39 -62.45 -28.55 9.39
C PRO A 39 -62.45 -30.08 9.26
N ALA A 40 -63.25 -30.73 10.10
CA ALA A 40 -63.18 -32.17 10.35
C ALA A 40 -63.51 -33.04 9.13
N ASP A 41 -64.22 -32.48 8.16
CA ASP A 41 -64.55 -33.04 6.84
C ASP A 41 -63.32 -33.16 5.92
N LEU A 42 -62.29 -32.33 6.12
CA LEU A 42 -61.05 -32.35 5.34
C LEU A 42 -59.93 -33.14 6.03
N LYS A 43 -60.15 -33.66 7.24
CA LYS A 43 -59.15 -34.41 8.01
C LYS A 43 -58.83 -35.76 7.33
N GLY A 44 -57.59 -35.91 6.88
CA GLY A 44 -57.08 -37.08 6.14
C GLY A 44 -56.57 -36.73 4.73
N ASP A 45 -57.13 -35.71 4.09
CA ASP A 45 -56.64 -35.19 2.80
C ASP A 45 -55.73 -33.97 3.01
N TYR A 46 -54.42 -34.21 3.01
CA TYR A 46 -53.42 -33.17 3.22
C TYR A 46 -53.42 -32.09 2.12
N ASN A 47 -53.79 -32.43 0.89
CA ASN A 47 -53.83 -31.46 -0.21
C ASN A 47 -54.99 -30.49 -0.02
N ALA A 48 -56.17 -31.01 0.34
CA ALA A 48 -57.35 -30.20 0.60
C ALA A 48 -57.19 -29.35 1.88
N GLN A 49 -56.52 -29.87 2.92
CA GLN A 49 -56.21 -29.11 4.13
C GLN A 49 -55.22 -27.97 3.87
N MET A 50 -54.17 -28.21 3.06
CA MET A 50 -53.20 -27.18 2.70
C MET A 50 -53.89 -26.07 1.89
N LEU A 51 -54.75 -26.44 0.93
CA LEU A 51 -55.53 -25.49 0.13
C LEU A 51 -56.47 -24.65 1.01
N TRP A 52 -57.12 -25.29 1.99
CA TRP A 52 -57.94 -24.58 2.97
C TRP A 52 -57.12 -23.61 3.82
N ALA A 53 -55.94 -24.02 4.29
CA ALA A 53 -55.07 -23.18 5.10
C ALA A 53 -54.55 -21.95 4.35
N VAL A 54 -54.24 -22.10 3.05
CA VAL A 54 -53.82 -20.97 2.19
C VAL A 54 -54.98 -20.02 1.91
N THR A 55 -56.19 -20.54 1.66
CA THR A 55 -57.38 -19.71 1.35
C THR A 55 -57.95 -18.99 2.57
N HIS A 56 -57.73 -19.52 3.77
CA HIS A 56 -58.23 -18.95 5.04
C HIS A 56 -57.10 -18.42 5.93
N PHE A 57 -56.09 -17.79 5.33
CA PHE A 57 -54.84 -17.34 5.97
C PHE A 57 -55.00 -16.61 7.33
N PHE A 58 -56.02 -15.77 7.52
CA PHE A 58 -56.22 -15.05 8.77
C PHE A 58 -56.91 -15.86 9.89
N LYS A 59 -57.43 -17.05 9.57
CA LYS A 59 -58.20 -17.89 10.51
C LYS A 59 -57.44 -19.14 10.98
N ILE A 60 -56.20 -19.33 10.54
CA ILE A 60 -55.42 -20.54 10.81
C ILE A 60 -54.55 -20.48 12.09
N ALA A 61 -54.47 -19.31 12.72
CA ALA A 61 -53.70 -19.11 13.94
C ALA A 61 -54.26 -19.94 15.10
N ASN A 62 -53.38 -20.67 15.79
CA ASN A 62 -53.73 -21.56 16.90
C ASN A 62 -52.60 -21.66 17.94
N SER A 63 -52.79 -22.45 18.98
CA SER A 63 -51.82 -22.62 20.07
C SER A 63 -50.51 -23.28 19.66
N LYS A 64 -50.48 -24.02 18.54
CA LYS A 64 -49.28 -24.66 17.96
C LYS A 64 -48.56 -23.79 16.94
N THR A 65 -49.14 -22.66 16.55
CA THR A 65 -48.54 -21.72 15.59
C THR A 65 -47.15 -21.22 16.02
N PRO A 66 -46.91 -20.83 17.29
CA PRO A 66 -45.57 -20.40 17.70
C PRO A 66 -44.51 -21.50 17.54
N ALA A 67 -44.88 -22.77 17.76
CA ALA A 67 -43.95 -23.90 17.62
C ALA A 67 -43.57 -24.14 16.15
N TRP A 68 -44.54 -24.16 15.23
CA TRP A 68 -44.28 -24.38 13.80
C TRP A 68 -43.56 -23.21 13.13
N VAL A 69 -43.87 -21.97 13.53
CA VAL A 69 -43.11 -20.79 13.10
C VAL A 69 -41.68 -20.84 13.63
N GLY A 70 -41.47 -21.29 14.87
CA GLY A 70 -40.15 -21.53 15.46
C GLY A 70 -39.34 -22.59 14.70
N ILE A 71 -39.97 -23.71 14.30
CA ILE A 71 -39.33 -24.72 13.44
C ILE A 71 -38.93 -24.13 12.08
N GLY A 72 -39.80 -23.30 11.48
CA GLY A 72 -39.49 -22.57 10.24
C GLY A 72 -38.28 -21.65 10.39
N PHE A 73 -38.19 -20.91 11.50
CA PHE A 73 -37.01 -20.08 11.82
C PHE A 73 -35.73 -20.90 11.95
N ILE A 74 -35.78 -22.03 12.67
CA ILE A 74 -34.62 -22.93 12.83
C ILE A 74 -34.17 -23.47 11.47
N GLY A 75 -35.12 -23.89 10.61
CA GLY A 75 -34.82 -24.35 9.25
C GLY A 75 -34.15 -23.27 8.40
N TRP A 76 -34.65 -22.03 8.46
CA TRP A 76 -34.01 -20.88 7.81
C TRP A 76 -32.59 -20.63 8.34
N PHE A 77 -32.39 -20.67 9.66
CA PHE A 77 -31.09 -20.45 10.29
C PHE A 77 -30.05 -21.47 9.81
N PHE A 78 -30.39 -22.76 9.79
CA PHE A 78 -29.51 -23.80 9.28
C PHE A 78 -29.22 -23.65 7.78
N PHE A 79 -30.22 -23.27 6.99
CA PHE A 79 -30.01 -23.02 5.56
C PHE A 79 -29.03 -21.85 5.31
N VAL A 80 -29.23 -20.72 5.99
CA VAL A 80 -28.32 -19.56 5.86
C VAL A 80 -26.92 -19.92 6.33
N ASN A 81 -26.79 -20.66 7.44
CA ASN A 81 -25.50 -21.11 7.94
C ASN A 81 -24.78 -22.04 6.94
N TYR A 82 -25.49 -23.04 6.41
CA TYR A 82 -24.96 -23.95 5.39
C TYR A 82 -24.54 -23.19 4.13
N TYR A 83 -25.40 -22.30 3.61
CA TYR A 83 -25.08 -21.48 2.44
C TYR A 83 -23.84 -20.62 2.70
N MET A 84 -23.78 -19.96 3.86
CA MET A 84 -22.63 -19.14 4.22
C MET A 84 -21.35 -19.96 4.30
N ILE A 85 -21.36 -21.13 4.93
CA ILE A 85 -20.18 -22.01 5.00
C ILE A 85 -19.78 -22.47 3.61
N HIS A 86 -20.72 -22.96 2.80
CA HIS A 86 -20.42 -23.53 1.49
C HIS A 86 -19.89 -22.50 0.48
N TYR A 87 -20.39 -21.26 0.54
CA TYR A 87 -19.94 -20.17 -0.32
C TYR A 87 -18.95 -19.21 0.35
N ARG A 88 -18.50 -19.51 1.58
CA ARG A 88 -17.44 -18.74 2.22
C ARG A 88 -16.14 -18.99 1.48
N ASN A 89 -15.42 -17.91 1.20
CA ASN A 89 -14.07 -18.04 0.72
C ASN A 89 -13.17 -18.49 1.87
N PHE A 90 -12.76 -19.75 1.86
CA PHE A 90 -11.84 -20.32 2.85
C PHE A 90 -10.39 -19.93 2.61
N HIS A 91 -10.09 -19.22 1.52
CA HIS A 91 -8.71 -18.90 1.13
C HIS A 91 -7.87 -20.20 1.03
N SER A 92 -8.50 -21.33 0.65
CA SER A 92 -7.81 -22.59 0.44
C SER A 92 -6.92 -22.42 -0.80
N GLU A 93 -5.66 -22.84 -0.71
CA GLU A 93 -4.60 -22.61 -1.71
C GLU A 93 -3.86 -21.27 -1.61
N MET A 94 -4.11 -20.45 -0.58
CA MET A 94 -3.33 -19.22 -0.34
C MET A 94 -2.17 -19.49 0.62
N GLU A 95 -0.95 -19.22 0.17
CA GLU A 95 0.26 -19.25 0.99
C GLU A 95 0.57 -17.86 1.57
N HIS A 96 1.56 -17.79 2.47
CA HIS A 96 2.03 -16.52 3.02
C HIS A 96 2.61 -15.65 1.90
N GLY A 97 1.95 -14.52 1.62
CA GLY A 97 2.37 -13.54 0.62
C GLY A 97 1.55 -13.53 -0.68
N ASP A 98 0.46 -14.29 -0.76
CA ASP A 98 -0.50 -14.15 -1.86
C ASP A 98 -1.23 -12.80 -1.76
N GLU A 99 -1.27 -12.05 -2.87
CA GLU A 99 -1.80 -10.68 -2.93
C GLU A 99 -2.76 -10.55 -4.11
N ASP A 100 -3.86 -9.81 -3.91
CA ASP A 100 -4.81 -9.49 -4.97
C ASP A 100 -4.57 -8.08 -5.50
N TRP A 101 -4.99 -7.85 -6.74
CA TRP A 101 -4.90 -6.51 -7.33
C TRP A 101 -5.84 -5.56 -6.61
N LEU A 102 -5.25 -4.60 -5.89
CA LEU A 102 -6.00 -3.54 -5.25
C LEU A 102 -6.50 -2.54 -6.29
N ASP A 103 -7.75 -2.12 -6.14
CA ASP A 103 -8.32 -1.03 -6.94
C ASP A 103 -7.51 0.27 -6.73
N PRO A 104 -7.02 0.93 -7.81
CA PRO A 104 -6.16 2.10 -7.69
C PRO A 104 -6.74 3.26 -6.89
N GLU A 105 -8.04 3.54 -7.04
CA GLU A 105 -8.70 4.62 -6.31
C GLU A 105 -8.82 4.30 -4.82
N THR A 106 -9.10 3.04 -4.50
CA THR A 106 -9.13 2.54 -3.12
C THR A 106 -7.75 2.64 -2.49
N ALA A 107 -6.70 2.19 -3.20
CA ALA A 107 -5.31 2.29 -2.75
C ALA A 107 -4.92 3.73 -2.43
N SER A 108 -5.22 4.67 -3.35
CA SER A 108 -4.92 6.08 -3.17
C SER A 108 -5.67 6.67 -1.97
N ARG A 109 -6.95 6.32 -1.78
CA ARG A 109 -7.75 6.80 -0.64
C ARG A 109 -7.21 6.34 0.72
N GLU A 110 -6.64 5.14 0.76
CA GLU A 110 -6.07 4.53 1.96
C GLU A 110 -4.63 4.94 2.22
N LEU A 111 -3.84 5.26 1.19
CA LEU A 111 -2.41 5.55 1.32
C LEU A 111 -2.06 7.03 1.18
N ALA A 112 -2.88 7.84 0.51
CA ALA A 112 -2.62 9.27 0.34
C ALA A 112 -2.91 10.08 1.60
N ASP A 113 -2.06 11.06 1.88
CA ASP A 113 -2.34 12.17 2.78
C ASP A 113 -3.52 12.97 2.22
N LYS A 114 -4.53 13.20 3.06
CA LYS A 114 -5.76 13.89 2.69
C LYS A 114 -5.69 15.39 2.99
N ASP A 115 -4.75 15.81 3.83
CA ASP A 115 -4.68 17.18 4.33
C ASP A 115 -3.85 18.06 3.39
N ASP A 116 -2.71 17.55 2.90
CA ASP A 116 -1.84 18.27 1.99
C ASP A 116 -1.29 17.36 0.89
N ASP A 117 -1.64 17.70 -0.35
CA ASP A 117 -1.22 16.93 -1.52
C ASP A 117 0.30 16.97 -1.75
N LYS A 118 1.00 17.99 -1.25
CA LYS A 118 2.47 18.07 -1.34
C LYS A 118 3.17 16.99 -0.54
N ASN A 119 2.49 16.43 0.47
CA ASN A 119 3.02 15.31 1.24
C ASN A 119 2.87 13.97 0.51
N ASN A 120 2.25 13.96 -0.69
CA ASN A 120 2.05 12.75 -1.46
C ASN A 120 3.09 12.58 -2.55
N ARG A 121 3.59 11.36 -2.67
CA ARG A 121 4.31 10.87 -3.84
C ARG A 121 3.31 10.35 -4.87
N ILE A 122 3.45 10.83 -6.10
CA ILE A 122 2.72 10.35 -7.27
C ILE A 122 3.38 9.06 -7.76
N VAL A 123 2.61 7.98 -7.81
CA VAL A 123 3.05 6.66 -8.31
C VAL A 123 2.48 6.40 -9.71
N SER A 124 1.22 6.77 -9.93
CA SER A 124 0.54 6.69 -11.22
C SER A 124 -0.50 7.82 -11.32
N GLU A 125 -1.25 7.86 -12.43
CA GLU A 125 -2.36 8.81 -12.60
C GLU A 125 -3.39 8.74 -11.47
N ASN A 126 -3.65 7.54 -10.95
CA ASN A 126 -4.70 7.30 -9.95
C ASN A 126 -4.16 6.99 -8.55
N VAL A 127 -2.85 6.74 -8.40
CA VAL A 127 -2.26 6.30 -7.13
C VAL A 127 -1.30 7.34 -6.59
N LYS A 128 -1.62 7.80 -5.37
CA LYS A 128 -0.78 8.65 -4.54
C LYS A 128 -0.50 7.96 -3.22
N VAL A 129 0.71 8.14 -2.71
CA VAL A 129 1.16 7.53 -1.45
C VAL A 129 1.75 8.62 -0.57
N SER A 130 1.29 8.73 0.68
CA SER A 130 1.82 9.68 1.62
C SER A 130 3.28 9.39 1.94
N MET A 131 4.10 10.44 1.93
CA MET A 131 5.48 10.40 2.43
C MET A 131 5.54 10.49 3.96
N LYS A 132 4.41 10.67 4.65
CA LYS A 132 4.31 10.81 6.10
C LYS A 132 3.63 9.59 6.74
N GLY A 133 4.44 8.61 7.12
CA GLY A 133 4.07 7.57 8.09
C GLY A 133 3.02 6.53 7.68
N ARG A 134 2.48 6.56 6.46
CA ARG A 134 1.53 5.53 5.97
C ARG A 134 2.21 4.19 5.66
N LEU A 135 3.42 4.25 5.12
CA LEU A 135 4.26 3.07 4.86
C LEU A 135 5.46 3.06 5.81
N SER A 136 5.88 1.86 6.22
CA SER A 136 7.11 1.67 7.01
C SER A 136 8.37 1.99 6.20
N ASN A 137 8.32 1.77 4.88
CA ASN A 137 9.38 2.09 3.94
C ASN A 137 8.86 3.04 2.87
N ASN A 138 9.43 4.24 2.82
CA ASN A 138 9.10 5.27 1.83
C ASN A 138 10.06 5.28 0.63
N ASN A 139 10.91 4.28 0.45
CA ASN A 139 11.74 4.19 -0.76
C ASN A 139 10.90 3.71 -1.95
N MET A 140 11.27 4.13 -3.16
CA MET A 140 10.63 3.69 -4.41
C MET A 140 11.69 3.23 -5.38
N LEU A 141 11.50 2.02 -5.92
CA LEU A 141 12.28 1.48 -7.02
C LEU A 141 11.45 1.58 -8.30
N VAL A 142 11.98 2.29 -9.31
CA VAL A 142 11.32 2.43 -10.61
C VAL A 142 12.09 1.62 -11.66
N VAL A 143 11.47 0.53 -12.11
CA VAL A 143 12.04 -0.36 -13.14
C VAL A 143 11.39 -0.06 -14.49
N GLY A 144 12.18 0.03 -15.54
CA GLY A 144 11.68 0.22 -16.90
C GLY A 144 12.80 0.22 -17.94
N ALA A 145 12.48 -0.07 -19.19
CA ALA A 145 13.44 -0.06 -20.29
C ALA A 145 14.00 1.34 -20.56
N SER A 146 15.05 1.46 -21.38
CA SER A 146 15.47 2.76 -21.90
C SER A 146 14.32 3.40 -22.70
N GLY A 147 14.12 4.71 -22.58
CA GLY A 147 13.02 5.42 -23.25
C GLY A 147 11.63 5.28 -22.61
N SER A 148 11.48 4.51 -21.52
CA SER A 148 10.19 4.37 -20.79
C SER A 148 9.78 5.59 -19.95
N PHE A 149 10.38 6.75 -20.20
CA PHE A 149 10.05 8.02 -19.55
C PHE A 149 10.23 8.09 -18.01
N LYS A 150 10.88 7.12 -17.35
CA LYS A 150 11.11 7.08 -15.88
C LYS A 150 11.42 8.45 -15.24
N THR A 151 12.34 9.21 -15.86
CA THR A 151 12.74 10.55 -15.37
C THR A 151 11.59 11.57 -15.50
N THR A 152 10.91 11.63 -16.63
CA THR A 152 9.87 12.64 -16.88
C THR A 152 8.53 12.29 -16.24
N SER A 153 8.12 11.02 -16.26
CA SER A 153 6.80 10.59 -15.79
C SER A 153 6.72 10.42 -14.27
N ILE A 154 7.81 10.01 -13.62
CA ILE A 154 7.84 9.79 -12.18
C ILE A 154 8.67 10.85 -11.48
N MET A 155 9.97 10.91 -11.77
CA MET A 155 10.90 11.75 -11.00
C MET A 155 10.57 13.25 -11.11
N HIS A 156 10.43 13.79 -12.32
CA HIS A 156 10.10 15.19 -12.54
C HIS A 156 8.71 15.58 -11.99
N GLN A 157 7.71 14.70 -12.12
CA GLN A 157 6.37 14.96 -11.59
C GLN A 157 6.37 15.09 -10.07
N ASN A 158 7.09 14.19 -9.38
CA ASN A 158 7.24 14.24 -7.94
C ASN A 158 8.07 15.44 -7.47
N MET A 159 9.12 15.80 -8.21
CA MET A 159 9.91 17.01 -7.94
C MET A 159 9.05 18.29 -7.98
N LEU A 160 8.15 18.39 -8.96
CA LEU A 160 7.25 19.52 -9.13
C LEU A 160 6.13 19.60 -8.08
N GLN A 161 6.02 18.64 -7.16
CA GLN A 161 5.17 18.76 -5.98
C GLN A 161 5.77 19.72 -4.93
N PHE A 162 7.08 19.96 -4.97
CA PHE A 162 7.77 20.86 -4.03
C PHE A 162 7.52 20.50 -2.54
N GLY A 163 7.32 19.20 -2.26
CA GLY A 163 6.97 18.71 -0.92
C GLY A 163 8.16 18.45 0.01
N ALA A 164 9.39 18.51 -0.51
CA ALA A 164 10.60 18.17 0.24
C ALA A 164 11.84 18.92 -0.26
N ASN A 165 12.95 18.78 0.47
CA ASN A 165 14.29 19.08 -0.03
C ASN A 165 14.76 17.95 -0.95
N HIS A 166 15.36 18.30 -2.09
CA HIS A 166 15.73 17.33 -3.11
C HIS A 166 17.25 17.27 -3.28
N VAL A 167 17.80 16.05 -3.22
CA VAL A 167 19.19 15.74 -3.60
C VAL A 167 19.14 14.79 -4.79
N ILE A 168 19.73 15.20 -5.91
CA ILE A 168 19.52 14.55 -7.20
C ILE A 168 20.86 14.27 -7.88
N LEU A 169 21.03 13.02 -8.31
CA LEU A 169 22.10 12.62 -9.21
C LEU A 169 21.73 12.92 -10.67
N ASP A 170 22.11 14.09 -11.18
CA ASP A 170 21.79 14.53 -12.55
C ASP A 170 22.92 14.27 -13.54
N VAL A 171 23.08 13.02 -13.97
CA VAL A 171 24.18 12.57 -14.86
C VAL A 171 24.22 13.36 -16.19
N LYS A 172 23.06 13.79 -16.71
CA LYS A 172 22.95 14.50 -18.01
C LYS A 172 22.82 16.02 -17.87
N GLY A 173 22.67 16.55 -16.65
CA GLY A 173 22.36 17.96 -16.41
C GLY A 173 21.00 18.39 -16.96
N ASP A 174 20.10 17.45 -17.26
CA ASP A 174 18.79 17.74 -17.87
C ASP A 174 17.75 18.13 -16.84
N THR A 175 17.86 17.58 -15.64
CA THR A 175 16.92 17.84 -14.56
C THR A 175 17.01 19.30 -14.13
N GLN A 176 18.23 19.77 -13.82
CA GLN A 176 18.45 21.16 -13.42
C GLN A 176 18.09 22.13 -14.56
N ARG A 177 18.43 21.79 -15.82
CA ARG A 177 18.11 22.62 -16.98
C ARG A 177 16.61 22.77 -17.20
N LYS A 178 15.82 21.70 -17.02
CA LYS A 178 14.37 21.70 -17.24
C LYS A 178 13.60 22.31 -16.07
N LEU A 179 13.96 21.95 -14.85
CA LEU A 179 13.16 22.26 -13.66
C LEU A 179 13.73 23.40 -12.81
N GLY A 180 14.99 23.82 -13.04
CA GLY A 180 15.66 24.80 -12.19
C GLY A 180 14.88 26.10 -12.02
N ARG A 181 14.39 26.68 -13.12
CA ARG A 181 13.55 27.90 -13.05
C ARG A 181 12.25 27.71 -12.26
N ALA A 182 11.67 26.51 -12.28
CA ALA A 182 10.46 26.22 -11.50
C ALA A 182 10.79 26.15 -10.01
N TYR A 183 11.93 25.54 -9.66
CA TYR A 183 12.43 25.49 -8.28
C TYR A 183 12.79 26.88 -7.74
N GLU A 184 13.47 27.72 -8.53
CA GLU A 184 13.76 29.11 -8.14
C GLU A 184 12.47 29.90 -7.86
N LYS A 185 11.46 29.77 -8.73
CA LYS A 185 10.15 30.41 -8.53
C LYS A 185 9.41 29.88 -7.30
N ALA A 186 9.61 28.62 -6.95
CA ALA A 186 9.05 28.01 -5.75
C ALA A 186 9.85 28.37 -4.47
N GLY A 187 10.90 29.20 -4.57
CA GLY A 187 11.70 29.67 -3.45
C GLY A 187 12.83 28.74 -3.02
N TYR A 188 13.17 27.74 -3.82
CA TYR A 188 14.28 26.84 -3.51
C TYR A 188 15.62 27.49 -3.81
N LYS A 189 16.58 27.31 -2.89
CA LYS A 189 18.00 27.49 -3.20
C LYS A 189 18.51 26.25 -3.92
N ILE A 190 19.00 26.44 -5.15
CA ILE A 190 19.58 25.38 -5.96
C ILE A 190 21.10 25.43 -5.80
N LEU A 191 21.70 24.28 -5.51
CA LEU A 191 23.15 24.09 -5.48
C LEU A 191 23.51 22.92 -6.40
N SER A 192 24.59 23.07 -7.16
CA SER A 192 25.04 22.10 -8.16
C SER A 192 26.49 21.72 -7.92
N LEU A 193 26.72 20.47 -7.54
CA LEU A 193 28.07 19.89 -7.44
C LEU A 193 28.42 19.22 -8.77
N ASN A 194 29.12 19.96 -9.63
CA ASN A 194 29.48 19.50 -10.97
C ASN A 194 30.93 18.99 -11.03
N PHE A 195 31.09 17.67 -11.12
CA PHE A 195 32.41 17.03 -11.26
C PHE A 195 32.97 17.05 -12.69
N LYS A 196 32.13 17.31 -13.71
CA LYS A 196 32.56 17.35 -15.11
C LYS A 196 33.15 18.72 -15.49
N ASN A 197 32.51 19.78 -15.04
CA ASN A 197 32.89 21.17 -15.30
C ASN A 197 33.00 21.91 -13.94
N PRO A 198 34.13 21.78 -13.23
CA PRO A 198 34.30 22.33 -11.88
C PRO A 198 34.12 23.86 -11.80
N GLU A 199 34.32 24.57 -12.91
CA GLU A 199 34.12 26.01 -13.02
C GLU A 199 32.63 26.42 -12.99
N LYS A 200 31.73 25.48 -13.29
CA LYS A 200 30.27 25.65 -13.24
C LYS A 200 29.64 25.00 -12.00
N SER A 201 30.46 24.58 -11.06
CA SER A 201 30.06 23.96 -9.81
C SER A 201 30.00 25.02 -8.71
N ASP A 202 29.05 24.90 -7.79
CA ASP A 202 29.05 25.66 -6.53
C ASP A 202 30.22 25.26 -5.61
N ARG A 203 30.93 24.18 -5.99
CA ARG A 203 32.04 23.56 -5.27
C ARG A 203 31.59 23.02 -3.91
N PHE A 204 32.41 22.15 -3.34
CA PHE A 204 32.13 21.55 -2.04
C PHE A 204 33.44 21.38 -1.29
N ASN A 205 33.51 21.96 -0.09
CA ASN A 205 34.57 21.68 0.86
C ASN A 205 34.01 20.81 1.99
N PRO A 206 34.42 19.54 2.12
CA PRO A 206 33.97 18.67 3.21
C PRO A 206 34.42 19.16 4.58
N PHE A 207 35.56 19.85 4.67
CA PHE A 207 36.14 20.28 5.95
C PHE A 207 35.30 21.34 6.68
N THR A 208 34.49 22.11 5.94
CA THR A 208 33.49 23.03 6.53
C THR A 208 32.47 22.31 7.42
N TRP A 209 32.28 20.99 7.22
CA TRP A 209 31.30 20.18 7.95
C TRP A 209 31.93 19.27 9.01
N ILE A 210 33.27 19.26 9.13
CA ILE A 210 34.00 18.43 10.11
C ILE A 210 34.11 19.22 11.42
N GLN A 211 33.28 18.84 12.40
CA GLN A 211 33.31 19.42 13.75
C GLN A 211 34.05 18.53 14.73
N THR A 212 33.91 17.22 14.57
CA THR A 212 34.55 16.21 15.41
C THR A 212 35.46 15.31 14.60
N GLU A 213 36.39 14.65 15.28
CA GLU A 213 37.20 13.56 14.74
C GLU A 213 36.33 12.46 14.11
N SER A 214 35.18 12.15 14.72
CA SER A 214 34.26 11.15 14.20
C SER A 214 33.67 11.51 12.85
N ASP A 215 33.46 12.80 12.56
CA ASP A 215 32.95 13.27 11.27
C ASP A 215 34.00 13.12 10.17
N MET A 216 35.27 13.34 10.50
CA MET A 216 36.38 13.11 9.58
C MET A 216 36.47 11.63 9.20
N LEU A 217 36.43 10.73 10.18
CA LEU A 217 36.46 9.29 9.95
C LEU A 217 35.28 8.83 9.09
N ARG A 218 34.07 9.39 9.30
CA ARG A 218 32.89 9.10 8.47
C ARG A 218 33.10 9.50 7.00
N ILE A 219 33.68 10.67 6.74
CA ILE A 219 33.93 11.14 5.38
C ILE A 219 34.98 10.26 4.69
N ILE A 220 36.10 9.99 5.37
CA ILE A 220 37.16 9.13 4.85
C ILE A 220 36.59 7.76 4.47
N LYS A 221 35.89 7.13 5.41
CA LYS A 221 35.26 5.83 5.17
C LYS A 221 34.27 5.88 4.01
N SER A 222 33.39 6.87 3.98
CA SER A 222 32.40 7.01 2.91
C SER A 222 33.05 7.18 1.53
N TRP A 223 34.19 7.86 1.44
CA TRP A 223 34.91 8.04 0.19
C TRP A 223 35.66 6.78 -0.23
N HIS A 224 36.32 6.13 0.73
CA HIS A 224 37.00 4.87 0.49
C HIS A 224 36.01 3.79 0.01
N ASP A 225 34.90 3.60 0.72
CA ASP A 225 33.83 2.65 0.35
C ASP A 225 33.26 2.95 -1.06
N ALA A 226 33.19 4.23 -1.46
CA ALA A 226 32.65 4.63 -2.75
C ALA A 226 33.58 4.35 -3.94
N VAL A 227 34.90 4.29 -3.72
CA VAL A 227 35.90 3.99 -4.77
C VAL A 227 36.38 2.54 -4.72
N ARG A 228 36.06 1.82 -3.65
CA ARG A 228 36.40 0.41 -3.50
C ARG A 228 35.66 -0.42 -4.57
N PRO A 229 36.35 -1.34 -5.27
CA PRO A 229 35.68 -2.26 -6.19
C PRO A 229 34.62 -3.07 -5.44
N ILE A 230 33.45 -3.28 -6.07
CA ILE A 230 32.41 -4.16 -5.53
C ILE A 230 32.99 -5.56 -5.49
N GLU A 231 33.18 -6.11 -4.29
CA GLU A 231 33.82 -7.40 -4.08
C GLU A 231 33.11 -8.52 -4.85
N GLY A 232 33.79 -9.04 -5.87
CA GLY A 232 33.53 -10.37 -6.41
C GLY A 232 34.42 -11.35 -5.67
N ASN A 233 33.99 -11.79 -4.48
CA ASN A 233 34.45 -13.00 -3.78
C ASN A 233 35.95 -13.33 -3.94
N THR A 234 36.81 -12.69 -3.15
CA THR A 234 38.14 -13.24 -2.84
C THR A 234 38.64 -12.63 -1.55
N ALA A 235 39.39 -13.43 -0.78
CA ALA A 235 40.20 -13.01 0.35
C ALA A 235 41.23 -11.95 -0.08
N ALA A 236 40.76 -10.71 -0.29
CA ALA A 236 41.62 -9.56 -0.52
C ALA A 236 42.32 -9.22 0.80
N ASP A 237 43.64 -9.03 0.72
CA ASP A 237 44.46 -8.65 1.87
C ASP A 237 43.96 -7.32 2.46
N PRO A 238 43.48 -7.30 3.72
CA PRO A 238 42.94 -6.10 4.36
C PRO A 238 44.00 -5.00 4.50
N PHE A 239 45.29 -5.33 4.41
CA PHE A 239 46.38 -4.37 4.51
C PHE A 239 46.19 -3.15 3.60
N TRP A 240 45.77 -3.35 2.34
CA TRP A 240 45.66 -2.24 1.39
C TRP A 240 44.50 -1.32 1.73
N ASP A 241 43.39 -1.87 2.21
CA ASP A 241 42.25 -1.08 2.66
C ASP A 241 42.63 -0.29 3.94
N ASP A 242 43.22 -0.96 4.92
CA ASP A 242 43.65 -0.33 6.19
C ASP A 242 44.73 0.75 5.97
N ALA A 243 45.68 0.50 5.06
CA ALA A 243 46.75 1.44 4.73
C ALA A 243 46.21 2.71 4.04
N VAL A 244 45.21 2.57 3.17
CA VAL A 244 44.54 3.72 2.54
C VAL A 244 43.80 4.53 3.60
N ASP A 245 43.04 3.88 4.47
CA ASP A 245 42.33 4.55 5.57
C ASP A 245 43.29 5.30 6.49
N LEU A 246 44.36 4.66 6.95
CA LEU A 246 45.35 5.28 7.84
C LEU A 246 46.03 6.49 7.17
N LYS A 247 46.35 6.37 5.87
CA LYS A 247 46.96 7.47 5.11
C LYS A 247 45.99 8.63 4.96
N MET A 248 44.74 8.38 4.56
CA MET A 248 43.71 9.43 4.45
C MET A 248 43.49 10.11 5.79
N GLN A 249 43.41 9.35 6.89
CA GLN A 249 43.32 9.89 8.25
C GLN A 249 44.50 10.82 8.53
N SER A 250 45.74 10.36 8.36
CA SER A 250 46.92 11.19 8.67
C SER A 250 46.92 12.54 7.95
N VAL A 251 46.60 12.56 6.65
CA VAL A 251 46.62 13.79 5.83
C VAL A 251 45.47 14.72 6.19
N PHE A 252 44.27 14.17 6.41
CA PHE A 252 43.09 14.97 6.75
C PHE A 252 43.20 15.55 8.16
N TYR A 253 43.71 14.77 9.12
CA TYR A 253 43.99 15.25 10.47
C TYR A 253 44.99 16.39 10.46
N TYR A 254 46.09 16.23 9.72
CA TYR A 254 47.08 17.29 9.58
C TYR A 254 46.45 18.57 9.03
N ALA A 255 45.70 18.49 7.91
CA ALA A 255 45.07 19.67 7.31
C ALA A 255 44.05 20.33 8.23
N TRP A 256 43.27 19.54 8.97
CA TRP A 256 42.25 20.05 9.90
C TRP A 256 42.85 20.71 11.15
N LEU A 257 43.89 20.12 11.74
CA LEU A 257 44.60 20.69 12.88
C LEU A 257 45.36 21.96 12.48
N ASP A 258 46.08 21.93 11.36
CA ASP A 258 46.80 23.08 10.82
C ASP A 258 45.85 24.26 10.54
N ALA A 259 44.67 24.00 9.98
CA ALA A 259 43.66 25.04 9.80
C ALA A 259 43.17 25.61 11.12
N LYS A 260 42.90 24.76 12.13
CA LYS A 260 42.48 25.20 13.47
C LYS A 260 43.53 26.05 14.16
N ASP A 261 44.79 25.64 14.14
CA ASP A 261 45.90 26.35 14.80
C ASP A 261 46.11 27.75 14.19
N HIS A 262 45.83 27.90 12.90
CA HIS A 262 45.93 29.18 12.19
C HIS A 262 44.61 29.95 12.10
N GLY A 263 43.56 29.52 12.80
CA GLY A 263 42.26 30.19 12.81
C GLY A 263 41.57 30.24 11.45
N ARG A 264 41.89 29.30 10.54
CA ARG A 264 41.27 29.16 9.22
C ARG A 264 40.10 28.20 9.29
N THR A 265 39.09 28.42 8.46
CA THR A 265 38.14 27.37 8.12
C THR A 265 38.87 26.36 7.25
N ALA A 266 39.00 25.13 7.74
CA ALA A 266 39.53 24.00 6.99
C ALA A 266 38.72 23.77 5.70
#